data_AF-A0A969NL97-F1
#
_entry.id   AF-A0A969NL97-F1
#
_cell.length_a   1.000
_cell.length_b   1.000
_cell.length_c   1.000
_cell.angle_alpha   90.00
_cell.angle_beta   90.00
_cell.angle_gamma   90.00
#
_symmetry.space_group_name_H-M   'P 1'
#
loop_
_entity.id
_entity.type
_entity.pdbx_description
1 polymer ?
#
loop_
_entity_poly.entity_id
_entity_poly.type
_entity_poly.pdbx_seq_one_letter_code
_entity_poly.pdbx_strand_id
1 'polypeptide(L)'
;MRLINKEYYPDKKFTEVFKCDEWEVETQEGWADILAVGKTVPYDVWELRLSSGKILRCADEHIIIRLGTDGLNRSETFVKDLEISDLVFTKKGFEKVDSVIKLDIKENMYDLEIDSSDHLYYTNDILSHNSLWIQNLAALSAQNGYNTAYITLELQEELVNMRFGANILSIPIDDYEETAKDQDLLRKKLQNAKNESFKPWGVLHTKEFPSSTASVPDIKAYLIKMEEILGIKFDNVFIDYINIMRNWRNPNSENTYIKIKQISEDLRAMAMEQSWAVITVTQTNKDGWENEDLRISNVSESSALLHTVDALFGIITSPEMKARKMYYLKYLADRVSGMENTRKKYNIDTKYMRITEDKNSDIEDLDFVLNSTVGHGKTAPRGSSGAPSSGISQKTFSEKDSSGNVSGMGVF
;
A
#
# COMPACT_ATOMS: atom_id res chain seq x y z
N MET A 1 -14.98 -30.68 22.50
CA MET A 1 -13.59 -30.26 22.18
C MET A 1 -12.68 -30.54 23.36
N ARG A 2 -11.51 -31.13 23.13
CA ARG A 2 -10.46 -31.34 24.14
C ARG A 2 -9.18 -30.68 23.62
N LEU A 3 -8.64 -29.73 24.39
CA LEU A 3 -7.49 -28.88 24.02
C LEU A 3 -6.16 -29.64 24.07
N ILE A 4 -5.28 -29.35 23.12
CA ILE A 4 -3.84 -29.60 23.22
C ILE A 4 -3.12 -28.30 22.83
N ASN A 5 -2.25 -27.83 23.73
CA ASN A 5 -1.35 -26.67 23.66
C ASN A 5 -1.99 -25.27 23.60
N LYS A 6 -1.99 -24.59 24.75
CA LYS A 6 -2.21 -23.15 24.90
C LYS A 6 -0.85 -22.45 24.97
N GLU A 7 -0.59 -21.50 24.10
CA GLU A 7 0.45 -20.48 24.31
C GLU A 7 -0.22 -19.11 24.51
N TYR A 8 0.22 -18.39 25.54
CA TYR A 8 -0.35 -17.12 25.98
C TYR A 8 0.54 -15.96 25.50
N TYR A 9 0.00 -15.07 24.67
CA TYR A 9 0.69 -13.87 24.20
C TYR A 9 0.06 -12.62 24.84
N PRO A 10 0.86 -11.64 25.32
CA PRO A 10 0.34 -10.43 25.92
C PRO A 10 0.04 -9.40 24.83
N ASP A 11 -0.92 -9.70 23.97
CA ASP A 11 -1.44 -8.75 22.98
C ASP A 11 -2.82 -8.29 23.44
N LYS A 12 -3.08 -6.98 23.56
CA LYS A 12 -4.32 -6.45 24.19
C LYS A 12 -5.61 -6.90 23.48
N LYS A 13 -5.50 -7.38 22.24
CA LYS A 13 -6.59 -7.82 21.37
C LYS A 13 -6.94 -9.30 21.53
N PHE A 14 -6.00 -10.19 21.85
CA PHE A 14 -6.19 -11.65 21.81
C PHE A 14 -6.07 -12.32 23.18
N THR A 15 -7.01 -13.21 23.47
CA THR A 15 -7.06 -13.98 24.73
C THR A 15 -6.48 -15.38 24.58
N GLU A 16 -6.65 -16.02 23.42
CA GLU A 16 -6.15 -17.37 23.13
C GLU A 16 -5.85 -17.46 21.62
N VAL A 17 -4.84 -18.25 21.22
CA VAL A 17 -4.60 -18.58 19.81
C VAL A 17 -4.61 -20.10 19.68
N PHE A 18 -5.35 -20.61 18.70
CA PHE A 18 -5.46 -22.04 18.41
C PHE A 18 -4.79 -22.32 17.07
N LYS A 19 -3.89 -23.30 16.99
CA LYS A 19 -3.49 -23.82 15.68
C LYS A 19 -4.62 -24.69 15.13
N CYS A 20 -4.93 -24.53 13.85
CA CYS A 20 -5.92 -25.32 13.14
C CYS A 20 -5.23 -26.05 11.99
N ASP A 21 -5.58 -27.32 11.82
CA ASP A 21 -5.02 -28.19 10.79
C ASP A 21 -6.14 -28.88 9.95
N GLU A 22 -7.41 -28.53 10.19
CA GLU A 22 -8.59 -29.27 9.67
C GLU A 22 -9.66 -28.37 9.02
N TRP A 23 -9.43 -27.07 8.85
CA TRP A 23 -10.44 -26.11 8.40
C TRP A 23 -9.88 -25.23 7.27
N GLU A 24 -10.69 -24.95 6.26
CA GLU A 24 -10.34 -24.09 5.12
C GLU A 24 -11.26 -22.87 5.04
N VAL A 25 -10.79 -21.78 4.42
CA VAL A 25 -11.55 -20.55 4.12
C VAL A 25 -11.41 -20.17 2.64
N GLU A 26 -12.47 -19.62 2.06
CA GLU A 26 -12.50 -19.23 0.64
C GLU A 26 -11.67 -17.94 0.41
N THR A 27 -10.67 -18.04 -0.45
CA THR A 27 -9.76 -16.97 -0.88
C THR A 27 -9.97 -16.67 -2.37
N GLN A 28 -9.17 -15.75 -2.93
CA GLN A 28 -9.21 -15.46 -4.37
C GLN A 28 -8.68 -16.62 -5.24
N GLU A 29 -7.91 -17.53 -4.64
CA GLU A 29 -7.24 -18.64 -5.32
C GLU A 29 -7.94 -20.00 -5.08
N GLY A 30 -8.92 -20.07 -4.18
CA GLY A 30 -9.65 -21.30 -3.84
C GLY A 30 -9.92 -21.43 -2.35
N TRP A 31 -10.10 -22.66 -1.86
CA TRP A 31 -10.13 -22.94 -0.42
C TRP A 31 -8.70 -23.02 0.10
N ALA A 32 -8.39 -22.30 1.19
CA ALA A 32 -7.07 -22.27 1.80
C ALA A 32 -7.15 -22.66 3.28
N ASP A 33 -6.16 -23.43 3.75
CA ASP A 33 -6.11 -23.95 5.13
C ASP A 33 -5.96 -22.81 6.15
N ILE A 34 -6.75 -22.86 7.22
CA ILE A 34 -6.67 -21.98 8.37
C ILE A 34 -5.60 -22.54 9.31
N LEU A 35 -4.41 -21.94 9.32
CA LEU A 35 -3.26 -22.31 10.14
C LEU A 35 -3.47 -22.02 11.63
N ALA A 36 -4.11 -20.90 11.95
CA ALA A 36 -4.40 -20.56 13.33
C ALA A 36 -5.62 -19.65 13.45
N VAL A 37 -6.21 -19.63 14.65
CA VAL A 37 -7.37 -18.83 14.99
C VAL A 37 -7.07 -18.08 16.28
N GLY A 38 -6.95 -16.76 16.18
CA GLY A 38 -6.79 -15.85 17.30
C GLY A 38 -8.14 -15.46 17.89
N LYS A 39 -8.45 -15.94 19.09
CA LYS A 39 -9.63 -15.58 19.85
C LYS A 39 -9.43 -14.22 20.52
N THR A 40 -10.22 -13.23 20.14
CA THR A 40 -10.11 -11.87 20.66
C THR A 40 -10.57 -11.75 22.12
N VAL A 41 -10.38 -10.60 22.76
CA VAL A 41 -11.17 -10.21 23.93
C VAL A 41 -12.68 -10.20 23.60
N PRO A 42 -13.59 -10.43 24.57
CA PRO A 42 -15.02 -10.45 24.29
C PRO A 42 -15.53 -9.08 23.84
N TYR A 43 -16.15 -9.03 22.66
CA TYR A 43 -16.85 -7.85 22.13
C TYR A 43 -18.36 -8.04 22.28
N ASP A 44 -19.10 -6.93 22.38
CA ASP A 44 -20.56 -6.97 22.32
C ASP A 44 -21.00 -7.48 20.94
N VAL A 45 -21.82 -8.54 20.91
CA VAL A 45 -22.30 -9.12 19.65
C VAL A 45 -23.52 -8.39 19.15
N TRP A 46 -23.47 -8.00 17.88
CA TRP A 46 -24.57 -7.43 17.13
C TRP A 46 -24.98 -8.39 16.02
N GLU A 47 -26.30 -8.63 15.89
CA GLU A 47 -26.90 -9.35 14.77
C GLU A 47 -27.53 -8.36 13.80
N LEU A 48 -26.96 -8.25 12.61
CA LEU A 48 -27.51 -7.54 11.47
C LEU A 48 -28.27 -8.54 10.58
N ARG A 49 -29.56 -8.28 10.34
CA ARG A 49 -30.40 -9.05 9.42
C ARG A 49 -30.76 -8.19 8.23
N LEU A 50 -30.66 -8.75 7.04
CA LEU A 50 -31.05 -8.10 5.79
C LEU A 50 -32.39 -8.64 5.29
N SER A 51 -33.08 -7.84 4.49
CA SER A 51 -34.36 -8.18 3.86
C SER A 51 -34.36 -9.45 3.02
N SER A 52 -33.20 -9.91 2.54
CA SER A 52 -33.06 -11.22 1.86
C SER A 52 -33.03 -12.42 2.80
N GLY A 53 -33.02 -12.19 4.12
CA GLY A 53 -32.84 -13.22 5.13
C GLY A 53 -31.39 -13.52 5.50
N LYS A 54 -30.40 -12.81 4.90
CA LYS A 54 -28.99 -12.90 5.30
C LYS A 54 -28.80 -12.34 6.71
N ILE A 55 -27.90 -12.96 7.46
CA ILE A 55 -27.58 -12.59 8.84
C ILE A 55 -26.07 -12.44 8.97
N LEU A 56 -25.63 -11.34 9.58
CA LEU A 56 -24.25 -11.09 9.97
C LEU A 56 -24.19 -10.91 11.48
N ARG A 57 -23.38 -11.73 12.15
CA ARG A 57 -23.03 -11.54 13.56
C ARG A 57 -21.62 -10.99 13.66
N CYS A 58 -21.47 -9.88 14.34
CA CYS A 58 -20.20 -9.15 14.36
C CYS A 58 -20.06 -8.29 15.61
N ALA A 59 -18.89 -7.69 15.79
CA ALA A 59 -18.62 -6.73 16.86
C ALA A 59 -19.37 -5.40 16.60
N ASP A 60 -19.55 -4.63 17.66
CA ASP A 60 -20.25 -3.35 17.63
C ASP A 60 -19.60 -2.32 16.68
N GLU A 61 -18.27 -2.33 16.56
CA GLU A 61 -17.49 -1.47 15.65
C GLU A 61 -17.14 -2.15 14.32
N HIS A 62 -17.85 -3.21 13.95
CA HIS A 62 -17.71 -3.76 12.60
C HIS A 62 -18.22 -2.75 11.57
N ILE A 63 -17.37 -2.37 10.62
CA ILE A 63 -17.70 -1.35 9.59
C ILE A 63 -18.51 -2.01 8.47
N ILE A 64 -19.63 -1.37 8.11
CA ILE A 64 -20.49 -1.73 6.99
C ILE A 64 -20.66 -0.53 6.06
N ILE A 65 -20.75 -0.81 4.76
CA ILE A 65 -21.00 0.18 3.73
C ILE A 65 -22.52 0.27 3.48
N ARG A 66 -23.09 1.46 3.71
CA ARG A 66 -24.49 1.77 3.39
C ARG A 66 -24.61 2.85 2.32
N LEU A 67 -25.79 2.98 1.74
CA LEU A 67 -26.18 4.14 0.95
C LEU A 67 -26.28 5.36 1.86
N GLY A 68 -25.61 6.43 1.48
CA GLY A 68 -25.61 7.70 2.18
C GLY A 68 -27.01 8.32 2.22
N THR A 69 -27.22 9.24 3.15
CA THR A 69 -28.49 9.96 3.33
C THR A 69 -28.87 10.84 2.14
N ASP A 70 -27.93 11.07 1.22
CA ASP A 70 -28.15 11.74 -0.07
C ASP A 70 -28.73 10.81 -1.15
N GLY A 71 -28.87 9.51 -0.88
CA GLY A 71 -29.41 8.51 -1.78
C GLY A 71 -28.53 8.18 -2.98
N LEU A 72 -27.29 8.68 -3.03
CA LEU A 72 -26.42 8.64 -4.20
C LEU A 72 -25.02 8.10 -3.89
N ASN A 73 -24.45 8.39 -2.72
CA ASN A 73 -23.09 8.00 -2.36
C ASN A 73 -23.04 6.80 -1.42
N ARG A 74 -21.90 6.11 -1.34
CA ARG A 74 -21.64 5.09 -0.31
C ARG A 74 -21.03 5.75 0.93
N SER A 75 -21.42 5.29 2.12
CA SER A 75 -20.88 5.76 3.39
C SER A 75 -20.57 4.58 4.31
N GLU A 76 -19.41 4.62 4.95
CA GLU A 76 -19.04 3.70 6.02
C GLU A 76 -19.79 4.05 7.31
N THR A 77 -20.27 3.03 8.01
CA THR A 77 -20.91 3.17 9.32
C THR A 77 -20.63 1.93 10.16
N PHE A 78 -20.68 2.04 11.47
CA PHE A 78 -20.56 0.86 12.32
C PHE A 78 -21.90 0.12 12.37
N VAL A 79 -21.86 -1.19 12.56
CA VAL A 79 -23.08 -2.00 12.67
C VAL A 79 -23.99 -1.49 13.79
N LYS A 80 -23.42 -1.03 14.91
CA LYS A 80 -24.20 -0.43 16.01
C LYS A 80 -24.96 0.84 15.62
N ASP A 81 -24.56 1.51 14.55
CA ASP A 81 -25.11 2.78 14.08
C ASP A 81 -26.09 2.63 12.90
N LEU A 82 -26.36 1.40 12.45
CA LEU A 82 -27.30 1.11 11.36
C LEU A 82 -28.76 1.20 11.82
N GLU A 83 -29.61 1.80 10.98
CA GLU A 83 -31.05 1.92 11.21
C GLU A 83 -31.86 0.97 10.30
N ILE A 84 -33.08 0.64 10.72
CA ILE A 84 -34.00 -0.17 9.91
C ILE A 84 -34.31 0.59 8.61
N SER A 85 -34.27 -0.12 7.49
CA SER A 85 -34.39 0.41 6.11
C SER A 85 -33.15 1.07 5.53
N ASP A 86 -32.04 1.16 6.27
CA ASP A 86 -30.75 1.49 5.65
C ASP A 86 -30.46 0.50 4.51
N LEU A 87 -29.90 1.00 3.42
CA LEU A 87 -29.53 0.16 2.26
C LEU A 87 -28.06 -0.19 2.38
N VAL A 88 -27.74 -1.43 2.72
CA VAL A 88 -26.37 -1.91 2.83
C VAL A 88 -25.94 -2.62 1.57
N PHE A 89 -24.65 -2.51 1.23
CA PHE A 89 -24.11 -3.07 0.01
C PHE A 89 -23.79 -4.57 0.18
N THR A 90 -24.16 -5.39 -0.80
CA THR A 90 -23.88 -6.84 -0.82
C THR A 90 -23.46 -7.30 -2.23
N LYS A 91 -22.97 -8.55 -2.39
CA LYS A 91 -22.68 -9.16 -3.72
C LYS A 91 -23.79 -9.02 -4.77
N LYS A 92 -25.06 -8.91 -4.33
CA LYS A 92 -26.22 -8.85 -5.23
C LYS A 92 -26.78 -7.42 -5.39
N GLY A 93 -26.06 -6.41 -4.88
CA GLY A 93 -26.48 -5.03 -4.84
C GLY A 93 -26.96 -4.59 -3.46
N PHE A 94 -27.72 -3.50 -3.40
CA PHE A 94 -28.23 -2.93 -2.15
C PHE A 94 -29.35 -3.78 -1.56
N GLU A 95 -29.22 -4.07 -0.27
CA GLU A 95 -30.22 -4.79 0.49
C GLU A 95 -30.62 -3.97 1.71
N LYS A 96 -31.92 -3.97 2.04
CA LYS A 96 -32.41 -3.24 3.21
C LYS A 96 -32.02 -3.96 4.50
N VAL A 97 -31.59 -3.19 5.49
CA VAL A 97 -31.49 -3.60 6.88
C VAL A 97 -32.89 -3.87 7.42
N ASP A 98 -33.11 -5.11 7.85
CA ASP A 98 -34.37 -5.58 8.44
C ASP A 98 -34.34 -5.42 9.97
N SER A 99 -33.21 -5.76 10.60
CA SER A 99 -32.99 -5.55 12.03
C SER A 99 -31.52 -5.44 12.38
N VAL A 100 -31.21 -4.64 13.40
CA VAL A 100 -29.88 -4.59 14.03
C VAL A 100 -30.09 -4.71 15.52
N ILE A 101 -29.64 -5.81 16.10
CA ILE A 101 -29.95 -6.15 17.49
C ILE A 101 -28.64 -6.43 18.23
N LYS A 102 -28.38 -5.65 19.28
CA LYS A 102 -27.39 -6.03 20.29
C LYS A 102 -27.94 -7.23 21.05
N LEU A 103 -27.24 -8.36 20.98
CA LEU A 103 -27.74 -9.63 21.55
C LEU A 103 -27.49 -9.75 23.07
N ASP A 104 -27.01 -8.69 23.74
CA ASP A 104 -26.61 -8.65 25.17
C ASP A 104 -25.70 -9.82 25.59
N ILE A 105 -25.01 -10.40 24.63
CA ILE A 105 -23.97 -11.39 24.80
C ILE A 105 -22.66 -10.77 24.36
N LYS A 106 -21.62 -11.06 25.13
CA LYS A 106 -20.24 -10.79 24.74
C LYS A 106 -19.64 -12.09 24.25
N GLU A 107 -19.18 -12.10 23.01
CA GLU A 107 -18.49 -13.25 22.46
C GLU A 107 -17.08 -12.85 22.08
N ASN A 108 -16.17 -13.80 22.23
CA ASN A 108 -14.86 -13.66 21.65
C ASN A 108 -15.01 -13.80 20.12
N MET A 109 -14.47 -12.84 19.37
CA MET A 109 -14.38 -12.95 17.92
C MET A 109 -13.14 -13.78 17.57
N TYR A 110 -13.05 -14.24 16.33
CA TYR A 110 -11.99 -15.15 15.89
C TYR A 110 -11.35 -14.58 14.63
N ASP A 111 -10.06 -14.26 14.71
CA ASP A 111 -9.24 -13.77 13.61
C ASP A 111 -8.47 -14.95 13.01
N LEU A 112 -8.53 -15.13 11.68
CA LEU A 112 -7.96 -16.30 11.01
C LEU A 112 -6.56 -15.98 10.47
N GLU A 113 -5.64 -16.90 10.72
CA GLU A 113 -4.33 -17.00 10.07
C GLU A 113 -4.40 -18.14 9.06
N ILE A 114 -4.01 -17.88 7.81
CA ILE A 114 -4.31 -18.76 6.66
C ILE A 114 -3.03 -19.05 5.88
N ASP A 115 -2.92 -20.26 5.34
CA ASP A 115 -1.83 -20.72 4.49
C ASP A 115 -2.06 -20.34 3.03
N SER A 116 -2.04 -19.03 2.73
CA SER A 116 -2.06 -18.55 1.35
C SER A 116 -0.89 -17.61 1.10
N SER A 117 -0.42 -17.57 -0.15
CA SER A 117 0.76 -16.80 -0.54
C SER A 117 0.60 -15.28 -0.39
N ASP A 118 -0.66 -14.83 -0.23
CA ASP A 118 -1.10 -13.45 -0.05
C ASP A 118 -1.69 -13.18 1.35
N HIS A 119 -2.02 -14.20 2.14
CA HIS A 119 -2.74 -14.14 3.43
C HIS A 119 -4.07 -13.34 3.38
N LEU A 120 -4.72 -13.29 2.21
CA LEU A 120 -5.97 -12.57 1.98
C LEU A 120 -7.15 -13.52 1.95
N TYR A 121 -8.22 -13.17 2.64
CA TYR A 121 -9.47 -13.92 2.61
C TYR A 121 -10.68 -13.01 2.60
N TYR A 122 -11.73 -13.49 1.96
CA TYR A 122 -12.97 -12.73 1.90
C TYR A 122 -13.64 -12.72 3.28
N THR A 123 -13.55 -11.59 3.99
CA THR A 123 -14.47 -11.26 5.08
C THR A 123 -15.53 -10.31 4.53
N ASN A 124 -16.65 -10.88 4.06
CA ASN A 124 -17.75 -10.10 3.47
C ASN A 124 -17.32 -9.11 2.36
N ASP A 125 -16.38 -9.52 1.49
CA ASP A 125 -16.08 -8.86 0.20
C ASP A 125 -15.29 -7.53 0.17
N ILE A 126 -14.36 -7.27 1.10
CA ILE A 126 -13.47 -6.09 1.02
C ILE A 126 -11.99 -6.51 0.94
N LEU A 127 -11.31 -6.12 -0.16
CA LEU A 127 -9.88 -6.34 -0.41
C LEU A 127 -9.09 -5.04 -0.13
N SER A 128 -8.15 -5.07 0.81
CA SER A 128 -7.27 -3.93 1.14
C SER A 128 -5.87 -4.14 0.55
N HIS A 129 -5.58 -3.65 -0.65
CA HIS A 129 -4.23 -3.76 -1.21
C HIS A 129 -3.58 -2.42 -1.60
N ASN A 130 -2.27 -2.35 -1.35
CA ASN A 130 -1.36 -1.20 -1.46
C ASN A 130 -1.12 -0.72 -2.91
N SER A 131 -1.82 -1.27 -3.91
CA SER A 131 -1.64 -0.96 -5.33
C SER A 131 -1.93 0.51 -5.67
N LEU A 132 -2.64 1.25 -4.80
CA LEU A 132 -2.93 2.67 -5.03
C LEU A 132 -1.65 3.52 -5.15
N TRP A 133 -0.61 3.22 -4.36
CA TRP A 133 0.64 3.97 -4.40
C TRP A 133 1.36 3.82 -5.73
N ILE A 134 1.58 2.57 -6.14
CA ILE A 134 2.32 2.27 -7.37
C ILE A 134 1.54 2.75 -8.61
N GLN A 135 0.21 2.65 -8.60
CA GLN A 135 -0.65 3.21 -9.66
C GLN A 135 -0.59 4.74 -9.69
N ASN A 136 -0.64 5.39 -8.53
CA ASN A 136 -0.54 6.85 -8.47
C ASN A 136 0.82 7.34 -9.01
N LEU A 137 1.91 6.67 -8.67
CA LEU A 137 3.25 6.98 -9.20
C LEU A 137 3.34 6.76 -10.71
N ALA A 138 2.78 5.67 -11.24
CA ALA A 138 2.76 5.41 -12.68
C ALA A 138 1.95 6.45 -13.46
N ALA A 139 0.79 6.86 -12.93
CA ALA A 139 0.00 7.95 -13.52
C ALA A 139 0.78 9.26 -13.53
N LEU A 140 1.41 9.63 -12.41
CA LEU A 140 2.20 10.85 -12.29
C LEU A 140 3.44 10.84 -13.22
N SER A 141 4.09 9.70 -13.35
CA SER A 141 5.20 9.48 -14.28
C SER A 141 4.78 9.82 -15.72
N ALA A 142 3.67 9.25 -16.18
CA ALA A 142 3.14 9.56 -17.51
C ALA A 142 2.74 11.02 -17.68
N GLN A 143 2.07 11.62 -16.68
CA GLN A 143 1.70 13.04 -16.69
C GLN A 143 2.92 13.97 -16.76
N ASN A 144 4.06 13.56 -16.20
CA ASN A 144 5.32 14.30 -16.24
C ASN A 144 6.11 14.16 -17.55
N GLY A 145 5.60 13.38 -18.51
CA GLY A 145 6.20 13.22 -19.84
C GLY A 145 7.00 11.94 -20.04
N TYR A 146 7.05 11.05 -19.05
CA TYR A 146 7.81 9.80 -19.13
C TYR A 146 6.96 8.67 -19.70
N ASN A 147 7.53 7.93 -20.65
CA ASN A 147 6.90 6.72 -21.17
C ASN A 147 6.96 5.64 -20.10
N THR A 148 5.79 5.19 -19.68
CA THR A 148 5.60 4.40 -18.49
C THR A 148 4.90 3.09 -18.84
N ALA A 149 5.49 1.97 -18.44
CA ALA A 149 4.83 0.67 -18.46
C ALA A 149 4.32 0.31 -17.06
N TYR A 150 3.09 -0.19 -16.96
CA TYR A 150 2.53 -0.76 -15.74
C TYR A 150 2.18 -2.22 -15.97
N ILE A 151 2.91 -3.11 -15.31
CA ILE A 151 2.71 -4.55 -15.37
C ILE A 151 1.97 -4.99 -14.12
N THR A 152 0.78 -5.56 -14.31
CA THR A 152 0.00 -6.12 -13.21
C THR A 152 -0.03 -7.64 -13.28
N LEU A 153 0.16 -8.26 -12.12
CA LEU A 153 0.15 -9.70 -11.90
C LEU A 153 -0.97 -10.13 -10.94
N GLU A 154 -1.59 -9.15 -10.28
CA GLU A 154 -2.60 -9.32 -9.24
C GLU A 154 -3.99 -8.88 -9.71
N LEU A 155 -4.08 -7.76 -10.42
CA LEU A 155 -5.35 -7.14 -10.81
C LEU A 155 -5.59 -7.25 -12.31
N GLN A 156 -6.86 -7.27 -12.69
CA GLN A 156 -7.25 -7.21 -14.09
C GLN A 156 -6.85 -5.88 -14.73
N GLU A 157 -6.41 -5.94 -15.98
CA GLU A 157 -5.97 -4.77 -16.75
C GLU A 157 -7.06 -3.68 -16.80
N GLU A 158 -8.32 -4.06 -16.99
CA GLU A 158 -9.47 -3.15 -17.03
C GLU A 158 -9.63 -2.37 -15.71
N LEU A 159 -9.50 -3.05 -14.57
CA LEU A 159 -9.64 -2.43 -13.26
C LEU A 159 -8.50 -1.44 -13.00
N VAL A 160 -7.27 -1.80 -13.38
CA VAL A 160 -6.11 -0.90 -13.30
C VAL A 160 -6.33 0.33 -14.16
N ASN A 161 -6.80 0.16 -15.41
CA ASN A 161 -7.11 1.26 -16.32
C ASN A 161 -8.23 2.16 -15.80
N MET A 162 -9.25 1.60 -15.15
CA MET A 162 -10.30 2.38 -14.48
C MET A 162 -9.71 3.26 -13.37
N ARG A 163 -8.81 2.72 -12.54
CA ARG A 163 -8.16 3.48 -11.47
C ARG A 163 -7.26 4.59 -12.01
N PHE A 164 -6.51 4.33 -13.08
CA PHE A 164 -5.75 5.37 -13.78
C PHE A 164 -6.66 6.45 -14.34
N GLY A 165 -7.75 6.07 -15.00
CA GLY A 165 -8.71 7.03 -15.55
C GLY A 165 -9.37 7.88 -14.46
N ALA A 166 -9.78 7.30 -13.35
CA ALA A 166 -10.33 8.01 -12.20
C ALA A 166 -9.36 9.06 -11.67
N ASN A 167 -8.09 8.67 -11.49
CA ASN A 167 -7.03 9.56 -11.03
C ASN A 167 -6.73 10.67 -12.04
N ILE A 168 -6.42 10.32 -13.28
CA ILE A 168 -5.96 11.25 -14.31
C ILE A 168 -7.07 12.24 -14.71
N LEU A 169 -8.31 11.77 -14.82
CA LEU A 169 -9.44 12.57 -15.34
C LEU A 169 -10.28 13.21 -14.22
N SER A 170 -9.88 13.01 -12.96
CA SER A 170 -10.63 13.47 -11.79
C SER A 170 -12.09 13.03 -11.84
N ILE A 171 -12.31 11.75 -12.13
CA ILE A 171 -13.65 11.12 -12.13
C ILE A 171 -13.75 10.28 -10.86
N PRO A 172 -14.82 10.41 -10.07
CA PRO A 172 -15.02 9.52 -8.93
C PRO A 172 -15.02 8.06 -9.37
N ILE A 173 -14.32 7.18 -8.66
CA ILE A 173 -14.15 5.79 -9.08
C ILE A 173 -15.49 5.05 -9.19
N ASP A 174 -16.44 5.36 -8.32
CA ASP A 174 -17.80 4.81 -8.34
C ASP A 174 -18.61 5.24 -9.59
N ASP A 175 -18.31 6.41 -10.15
CA ASP A 175 -18.98 6.97 -11.34
C ASP A 175 -18.22 6.65 -12.64
N TYR A 176 -17.04 6.04 -12.55
CA TYR A 176 -16.13 5.89 -13.69
C TYR A 176 -16.74 5.02 -14.78
N GLU A 177 -17.37 3.91 -14.41
CA GLU A 177 -17.96 2.97 -15.35
C GLU A 177 -19.12 3.59 -16.15
N GLU A 178 -19.95 4.42 -15.50
CA GLU A 178 -21.01 5.17 -16.18
C GLU A 178 -20.42 6.25 -17.08
N THR A 179 -19.46 7.03 -16.57
CA THR A 179 -18.79 8.09 -17.34
C THR A 179 -18.08 7.53 -18.57
N ALA A 180 -17.48 6.33 -18.46
CA ALA A 180 -16.76 5.67 -19.55
C ALA A 180 -17.70 5.21 -20.69
N LYS A 181 -19.01 5.09 -20.47
CA LYS A 181 -19.98 4.81 -21.54
C LYS A 181 -20.09 5.99 -22.51
N ASP A 182 -19.90 7.22 -22.03
CA ASP A 182 -19.82 8.41 -22.85
C ASP A 182 -18.37 8.66 -23.32
N GLN A 183 -18.05 8.07 -24.48
CA GLN A 183 -16.73 8.17 -25.09
C GLN A 183 -16.34 9.61 -25.46
N ASP A 184 -17.31 10.48 -25.76
CA ASP A 184 -17.02 11.86 -26.16
C ASP A 184 -16.73 12.73 -24.94
N LEU A 185 -17.46 12.52 -23.84
CA LEU A 185 -17.14 13.13 -22.54
C LEU A 185 -15.75 12.72 -22.06
N LEU A 186 -15.39 11.45 -22.18
CA LEU A 186 -14.08 10.94 -21.78
C LEU A 186 -12.95 11.58 -22.62
N ARG A 187 -13.13 11.63 -23.95
CA ARG A 187 -12.17 12.30 -24.85
C ARG A 187 -12.01 13.77 -24.50
N LYS A 188 -13.10 14.48 -24.22
CA LYS A 188 -13.06 15.90 -23.83
C LYS A 188 -12.32 16.10 -22.51
N LYS A 189 -12.61 15.28 -21.48
CA LYS A 189 -11.89 15.32 -20.20
C LYS A 189 -10.39 15.05 -20.39
N LEU A 190 -10.03 14.07 -21.22
CA LEU A 190 -8.64 13.76 -21.51
C LEU A 190 -7.93 14.90 -22.25
N GLN A 191 -8.58 15.51 -23.25
CA GLN A 191 -8.04 16.67 -23.96
C GLN A 191 -7.83 17.86 -23.02
N ASN A 192 -8.81 18.15 -22.16
CA ASN A 192 -8.69 19.22 -21.16
C ASN A 192 -7.52 18.95 -20.21
N ALA A 193 -7.42 17.74 -19.65
CA ALA A 193 -6.33 17.38 -18.75
C ALA A 193 -4.95 17.50 -19.42
N LYS A 194 -4.83 17.11 -20.70
CA LYS A 194 -3.59 17.29 -21.48
C LYS A 194 -3.28 18.76 -21.74
N ASN A 195 -4.28 19.58 -22.03
CA ASN A 195 -4.10 21.02 -22.30
C ASN A 195 -3.74 21.83 -21.05
N GLU A 196 -4.17 21.37 -19.86
CA GLU A 196 -3.81 21.97 -18.57
C GLU A 196 -2.35 21.67 -18.17
N SER A 197 -1.74 20.64 -18.76
CA SER A 197 -0.36 20.27 -18.47
C SER A 197 0.63 21.15 -19.24
N PHE A 198 1.62 21.70 -18.51
CA PHE A 198 2.72 22.45 -19.12
C PHE A 198 3.68 21.57 -19.94
N LYS A 199 3.67 20.25 -19.70
CA LYS A 199 4.48 19.27 -20.41
C LYS A 199 3.60 18.29 -21.18
N PRO A 200 3.98 17.90 -22.40
CA PRO A 200 3.35 16.76 -23.08
C PRO A 200 3.45 15.52 -22.21
N TRP A 201 2.37 14.75 -22.13
CA TRP A 201 2.36 13.50 -21.38
C TRP A 201 3.10 12.41 -22.16
N GLY A 202 3.73 11.51 -21.42
CA GLY A 202 4.26 10.26 -21.95
C GLY A 202 3.16 9.24 -22.19
N VAL A 203 3.54 8.12 -22.79
CA VAL A 203 2.63 6.97 -22.96
C VAL A 203 2.50 6.24 -21.63
N LEU A 204 1.28 5.89 -21.23
CA LEU A 204 1.01 4.93 -20.14
C LEU A 204 0.52 3.63 -20.76
N HIS A 205 1.34 2.59 -20.70
CA HIS A 205 1.05 1.27 -21.26
C HIS A 205 0.82 0.26 -20.14
N THR A 206 -0.42 -0.23 -20.00
CA THR A 206 -0.77 -1.24 -19.01
C THR A 206 -0.73 -2.63 -19.63
N LYS A 207 -0.27 -3.64 -18.88
CA LYS A 207 -0.40 -5.04 -19.28
C LYS A 207 -0.63 -5.96 -18.08
N GLU A 208 -1.67 -6.78 -18.17
CA GLU A 208 -1.88 -7.91 -17.26
C GLU A 208 -1.15 -9.18 -17.74
N PHE A 209 -0.50 -9.86 -16.79
CA PHE A 209 -0.16 -11.27 -16.91
C PHE A 209 -0.81 -12.04 -15.77
N PRO A 210 -1.26 -13.28 -16.00
CA PRO A 210 -1.78 -14.12 -14.92
C PRO A 210 -0.74 -14.34 -13.82
N SER A 211 -1.21 -14.42 -12.57
CA SER A 211 -0.36 -14.55 -11.38
C SER A 211 0.58 -15.76 -11.50
N SER A 212 1.82 -15.61 -11.03
CA SER A 212 2.87 -16.63 -11.09
C SER A 212 3.25 -17.15 -12.48
N THR A 213 2.80 -16.52 -13.57
CA THR A 213 3.14 -16.96 -14.94
C THR A 213 4.32 -16.21 -15.56
N ALA A 214 4.41 -14.90 -15.30
CA ALA A 214 5.42 -14.05 -15.92
C ALA A 214 6.70 -13.98 -15.08
N SER A 215 7.83 -14.20 -15.75
CA SER A 215 9.17 -13.97 -15.19
C SER A 215 9.78 -12.67 -15.74
N VAL A 216 10.91 -12.24 -15.16
CA VAL A 216 11.62 -11.03 -15.63
C VAL A 216 11.97 -11.08 -17.13
N PRO A 217 12.52 -12.18 -17.68
CA PRO A 217 12.73 -12.30 -19.12
C PRO A 217 11.46 -12.15 -19.97
N ASP A 218 10.32 -12.68 -19.50
CA ASP A 218 9.04 -12.60 -20.21
C ASP A 218 8.57 -11.14 -20.31
N ILE A 219 8.60 -10.42 -19.18
CA ILE A 219 8.25 -8.99 -19.10
C ILE A 219 9.18 -8.17 -19.99
N LYS A 220 10.50 -8.40 -19.90
CA LYS A 220 11.50 -7.71 -20.72
C LYS A 220 11.22 -7.87 -22.21
N ALA A 221 11.03 -9.10 -22.66
CA ALA A 221 10.79 -9.41 -24.07
C ALA A 221 9.49 -8.77 -24.58
N TYR A 222 8.44 -8.78 -23.75
CA TYR A 222 7.19 -8.11 -24.06
C TYR A 222 7.36 -6.59 -24.20
N LEU A 223 8.02 -5.94 -23.25
CA LEU A 223 8.20 -4.48 -23.26
C LEU A 223 9.06 -4.00 -24.42
N ILE A 224 10.14 -4.71 -24.76
CA ILE A 224 10.96 -4.39 -25.95
C ILE A 224 10.13 -4.48 -27.24
N LYS A 225 9.26 -5.49 -27.35
CA LYS A 225 8.34 -5.60 -28.48
C LYS A 225 7.32 -4.46 -28.50
N MET A 226 6.85 -4.01 -27.34
CA MET A 226 5.93 -2.87 -27.26
C MET A 226 6.63 -1.55 -27.61
N GLU A 227 7.89 -1.35 -27.23
CA GLU A 227 8.69 -0.20 -27.68
C GLU A 227 8.76 -0.12 -29.21
N GLU A 228 8.99 -1.25 -29.89
CA GLU A 228 9.02 -1.31 -31.34
C GLU A 228 7.65 -1.00 -31.96
N ILE A 229 6.58 -1.58 -31.44
CA ILE A 229 5.21 -1.40 -31.96
C ILE A 229 4.70 0.03 -31.73
N LEU A 230 4.95 0.59 -30.55
CA LEU A 230 4.50 1.93 -30.17
C LEU A 230 5.43 3.02 -30.70
N GLY A 231 6.64 2.68 -31.15
CA GLY A 231 7.65 3.64 -31.62
C GLY A 231 8.17 4.53 -30.48
N ILE A 232 8.24 4.00 -29.26
CA ILE A 232 8.69 4.73 -28.06
C ILE A 232 9.80 3.96 -27.36
N LYS A 233 10.46 4.60 -26.39
CA LYS A 233 11.29 3.95 -25.38
C LYS A 233 10.67 4.18 -24.02
N PHE A 234 10.49 3.12 -23.24
CA PHE A 234 10.02 3.25 -21.86
C PHE A 234 11.13 3.84 -21.01
N ASP A 235 10.75 4.77 -20.13
CA ASP A 235 11.62 5.34 -19.11
C ASP A 235 11.41 4.62 -17.79
N ASN A 236 10.14 4.35 -17.44
CA ASN A 236 9.74 3.82 -16.13
C ASN A 236 8.90 2.55 -16.31
N VAL A 237 9.22 1.51 -15.52
CA VAL A 237 8.52 0.22 -15.52
C VAL A 237 8.05 -0.09 -14.10
N PHE A 238 6.74 -0.08 -13.89
CA PHE A 238 6.09 -0.43 -12.64
C PHE A 238 5.63 -1.88 -12.69
N ILE A 239 5.93 -2.68 -11.66
CA ILE A 239 5.54 -4.10 -11.56
C ILE A 239 4.78 -4.32 -10.26
N ASP A 240 3.55 -4.79 -10.38
CA ASP A 240 2.58 -5.00 -9.31
C ASP A 240 2.21 -6.49 -9.21
N TYR A 241 2.87 -7.31 -8.38
CA TYR A 241 4.00 -6.98 -7.49
C TYR A 241 5.06 -8.10 -7.48
N ILE A 242 6.25 -7.83 -6.93
CA ILE A 242 7.42 -8.73 -7.07
C ILE A 242 7.18 -10.14 -6.51
N ASN A 243 6.40 -10.28 -5.44
CA ASN A 243 6.30 -11.56 -4.73
C ASN A 243 5.57 -12.65 -5.54
N ILE A 244 4.67 -12.25 -6.42
CA ILE A 244 3.87 -13.15 -7.28
C ILE A 244 4.49 -13.34 -8.67
N MET A 245 5.69 -12.84 -8.91
CA MET A 245 6.45 -13.13 -10.12
C MET A 245 6.96 -14.57 -10.16
N ARG A 246 7.05 -15.14 -11.35
CA ARG A 246 7.69 -16.43 -11.58
C ARG A 246 9.20 -16.31 -11.51
N ASN A 247 9.84 -17.12 -10.68
CA ASN A 247 11.29 -17.25 -10.70
C ASN A 247 11.73 -18.21 -11.83
N TRP A 248 12.30 -17.67 -12.90
CA TRP A 248 12.75 -18.49 -14.03
C TRP A 248 14.05 -19.26 -13.73
N ARG A 249 14.88 -18.79 -12.80
CA ARG A 249 16.15 -19.44 -12.42
C ARG A 249 15.89 -20.72 -11.62
N ASN A 250 14.91 -20.69 -10.73
CA ASN A 250 14.49 -21.84 -9.94
C ASN A 250 12.96 -21.88 -9.78
N PRO A 251 12.25 -22.41 -10.80
CA PRO A 251 10.77 -22.40 -10.82
C PRO A 251 10.11 -23.17 -9.69
N ASN A 252 10.79 -24.19 -9.14
CA ASN A 252 10.26 -25.06 -8.10
C ASN A 252 10.78 -24.70 -6.70
N SER A 253 11.30 -23.48 -6.51
CA SER A 253 11.82 -23.07 -5.21
C SER A 253 10.69 -22.77 -4.24
N GLU A 254 10.55 -23.58 -3.20
CA GLU A 254 9.66 -23.31 -2.05
C GLU A 254 10.25 -22.25 -1.10
N ASN A 255 11.52 -21.86 -1.28
CA ASN A 255 12.17 -20.86 -0.45
C ASN A 255 11.92 -19.45 -0.99
N THR A 256 10.94 -18.77 -0.41
CA THR A 256 10.54 -17.39 -0.78
C THR A 256 11.71 -16.41 -0.73
N TYR A 257 12.62 -16.52 0.24
CA TYR A 257 13.79 -15.65 0.33
C TYR A 257 14.71 -15.77 -0.90
N ILE A 258 15.03 -16.99 -1.33
CA ILE A 258 15.86 -17.22 -2.52
C ILE A 258 15.12 -16.79 -3.79
N LYS A 259 13.82 -17.10 -3.88
CA LYS A 259 12.95 -16.70 -4.99
C LYS A 259 13.04 -15.18 -5.21
N ILE A 260 12.83 -14.40 -4.16
CA ILE A 260 12.75 -12.94 -4.25
C ILE A 260 14.10 -12.32 -4.51
N LYS A 261 15.17 -12.84 -3.87
CA LYS A 261 16.55 -12.43 -4.16
C LYS A 261 16.90 -12.56 -5.64
N GLN A 262 16.53 -13.69 -6.25
CA GLN A 262 16.84 -13.96 -7.64
C GLN A 262 16.02 -13.05 -8.58
N ILE A 263 14.73 -12.87 -8.30
CA ILE A 263 13.86 -11.97 -9.06
C ILE A 263 14.37 -10.52 -8.96
N SER A 264 14.77 -10.05 -7.77
CA SER A 264 15.27 -8.69 -7.61
C SER A 264 16.61 -8.45 -8.30
N GLU A 265 17.52 -9.43 -8.30
CA GLU A 265 18.76 -9.41 -9.11
C GLU A 265 18.45 -9.32 -10.61
N ASP A 266 17.49 -10.10 -11.10
CA ASP A 266 17.10 -10.10 -12.51
C ASP A 266 16.41 -8.80 -12.92
N LEU A 267 15.53 -8.25 -12.07
CA LEU A 267 14.90 -6.94 -12.29
C LEU A 267 15.95 -5.83 -12.39
N ARG A 268 16.96 -5.85 -11.49
CA ARG A 268 18.08 -4.91 -11.56
C ARG A 268 18.88 -5.06 -12.86
N ALA A 269 19.17 -6.29 -13.28
CA ALA A 269 19.88 -6.53 -14.53
C ALA A 269 19.09 -6.01 -15.73
N MET A 270 17.78 -6.29 -15.79
CA MET A 270 16.88 -5.76 -16.82
C MET A 270 16.85 -4.23 -16.84
N ALA A 271 16.76 -3.59 -15.67
CA ALA A 271 16.78 -2.14 -15.51
C ALA A 271 18.07 -1.54 -16.09
N MET A 272 19.23 -2.12 -15.76
CA MET A 272 20.54 -1.65 -16.24
C MET A 272 20.70 -1.85 -17.75
N GLU A 273 20.29 -3.01 -18.29
CA GLU A 273 20.43 -3.34 -19.70
C GLU A 273 19.56 -2.47 -20.60
N GLN A 274 18.36 -2.09 -20.13
CA GLN A 274 17.42 -1.29 -20.91
C GLN A 274 17.40 0.20 -20.52
N SER A 275 18.16 0.58 -19.50
CA SER A 275 18.13 1.92 -18.92
C SER A 275 16.73 2.35 -18.44
N TRP A 276 15.98 1.39 -17.87
CA TRP A 276 14.66 1.64 -17.27
C TRP A 276 14.79 1.90 -15.77
N ALA A 277 14.00 2.82 -15.23
CA ALA A 277 13.73 2.84 -13.80
C ALA A 277 12.66 1.77 -13.51
N VAL A 278 13.03 0.74 -12.75
CA VAL A 278 12.10 -0.34 -12.38
C VAL A 278 11.63 -0.12 -10.95
N ILE A 279 10.31 -0.06 -10.77
CA ILE A 279 9.65 0.15 -9.49
C ILE A 279 8.72 -1.02 -9.22
N THR A 280 8.78 -1.58 -8.01
CA THR A 280 7.88 -2.63 -7.57
C THR A 280 7.60 -2.48 -6.08
N VAL A 281 6.55 -3.14 -5.61
CA VAL A 281 6.16 -3.17 -4.20
C VAL A 281 6.35 -4.56 -3.63
N THR A 282 6.59 -4.64 -2.33
CA THR A 282 6.68 -5.90 -1.58
C THR A 282 5.95 -5.75 -0.25
N GLN A 283 5.50 -6.86 0.31
CA GLN A 283 4.78 -6.86 1.57
C GLN A 283 5.74 -6.74 2.77
N THR A 284 5.30 -6.00 3.79
CA THR A 284 5.97 -5.99 5.10
C THR A 284 5.64 -7.27 5.88
N ASN A 285 6.51 -7.66 6.80
CA ASN A 285 6.17 -8.71 7.76
C ASN A 285 5.05 -8.26 8.72
N LYS A 286 4.54 -9.22 9.49
CA LYS A 286 3.48 -9.01 10.48
C LYS A 286 3.79 -7.86 11.45
N ASP A 287 5.06 -7.71 11.85
CA ASP A 287 5.52 -6.64 12.76
C ASP A 287 5.48 -5.23 12.13
N GLY A 288 5.29 -5.14 10.81
CA GLY A 288 5.20 -3.87 10.07
C GLY A 288 3.78 -3.35 9.85
N TRP A 289 2.74 -4.16 10.05
CA TRP A 289 1.37 -3.82 9.61
C TRP A 289 0.71 -2.68 10.39
N GLU A 290 1.03 -2.55 11.68
CA GLU A 290 0.48 -1.50 12.56
C GLU A 290 1.58 -0.58 13.11
N ASN A 291 2.77 -0.64 12.51
CA ASN A 291 3.92 0.08 13.01
C ASN A 291 3.99 1.49 12.42
N GLU A 292 3.95 2.50 13.28
CA GLU A 292 4.12 3.91 12.90
C GLU A 292 5.57 4.28 12.53
N ASP A 293 6.51 3.36 12.78
CA ASP A 293 7.93 3.46 12.44
C ASP A 293 8.42 2.18 11.75
N LEU A 294 8.25 2.11 10.42
CA LEU A 294 8.80 1.01 9.62
C LEU A 294 10.32 1.05 9.60
N ARG A 295 10.95 -0.11 9.80
CA ARG A 295 12.40 -0.30 9.68
C ARG A 295 12.70 -1.30 8.58
N ILE A 296 13.97 -1.37 8.17
CA ILE A 296 14.43 -2.36 7.19
C ILE A 296 14.08 -3.79 7.64
N SER A 297 14.17 -4.08 8.94
CA SER A 297 13.79 -5.37 9.53
C SER A 297 12.30 -5.72 9.39
N ASN A 298 11.43 -4.75 9.07
CA ASN A 298 10.00 -4.96 8.85
C ASN A 298 9.64 -5.36 7.42
N VAL A 299 10.61 -5.42 6.50
CA VAL A 299 10.36 -5.95 5.16
C VAL A 299 10.53 -7.48 5.23
N SER A 300 9.47 -8.24 4.92
CA SER A 300 9.37 -9.69 5.20
C SER A 300 10.52 -10.51 4.61
N GLU A 301 11.09 -10.03 3.50
CA GLU A 301 12.17 -10.66 2.73
C GLU A 301 13.46 -9.81 2.75
N SER A 302 13.56 -8.87 3.72
CA SER A 302 14.40 -7.66 3.75
C SER A 302 15.87 -7.83 3.38
N SER A 303 16.57 -8.86 3.84
CA SER A 303 18.03 -8.90 3.63
C SER A 303 18.41 -9.14 2.17
N ALA A 304 17.58 -9.85 1.40
CA ALA A 304 17.83 -10.06 -0.01
C ALA A 304 17.63 -8.78 -0.82
N LEU A 305 16.53 -8.07 -0.55
CA LEU A 305 16.15 -6.87 -1.29
C LEU A 305 17.14 -5.72 -1.04
N LEU A 306 17.60 -5.54 0.21
CA LEU A 306 18.53 -4.47 0.58
C LEU A 306 19.81 -4.44 -0.28
N HIS A 307 20.35 -5.60 -0.63
CA HIS A 307 21.56 -5.69 -1.44
C HIS A 307 21.32 -5.51 -2.94
N THR A 308 20.06 -5.47 -3.39
CA THR A 308 19.69 -5.41 -4.81
C THR A 308 19.03 -4.10 -5.22
N VAL A 309 18.27 -3.47 -4.32
CA VAL A 309 17.62 -2.19 -4.61
C VAL A 309 18.61 -1.04 -4.55
N ASP A 310 18.36 0.01 -5.33
CA ASP A 310 19.09 1.27 -5.22
C ASP A 310 18.45 2.17 -4.15
N ALA A 311 17.12 2.12 -4.02
CA ALA A 311 16.35 2.85 -3.02
C ALA A 311 15.24 1.94 -2.45
N LEU A 312 14.98 2.03 -1.14
CA LEU A 312 13.88 1.34 -0.48
C LEU A 312 13.01 2.35 0.29
N PHE A 313 11.71 2.29 0.04
CA PHE A 313 10.71 3.12 0.73
C PHE A 313 9.75 2.25 1.52
N GLY A 314 9.38 2.71 2.72
CA GLY A 314 8.34 2.12 3.55
C GLY A 314 7.07 2.96 3.48
N ILE A 315 5.95 2.33 3.16
CA ILE A 315 4.63 2.96 3.22
C ILE A 315 4.07 2.73 4.62
N ILE A 316 3.98 3.78 5.42
CA ILE A 316 3.47 3.71 6.78
C ILE A 316 1.99 4.07 6.77
N THR A 317 1.19 3.18 7.31
CA THR A 317 -0.24 3.35 7.47
C THR A 317 -0.68 2.80 8.83
N SER A 318 -1.33 3.63 9.63
CA SER A 318 -2.07 3.20 10.82
C SER A 318 -3.58 3.41 10.61
N PRO A 319 -4.45 2.74 11.39
CA PRO A 319 -5.90 2.99 11.34
C PRO A 319 -6.25 4.47 11.52
N GLU A 320 -5.56 5.18 12.41
CA GLU A 320 -5.73 6.63 12.62
C GLU A 320 -5.34 7.43 11.38
N MET A 321 -4.25 7.07 10.71
CA MET A 321 -3.81 7.69 9.46
C MET A 321 -4.83 7.48 8.33
N LYS A 322 -5.38 6.26 8.19
CA LYS A 322 -6.44 5.96 7.21
C LYS A 322 -7.70 6.79 7.45
N ALA A 323 -8.15 6.90 8.70
CA ALA A 323 -9.31 7.72 9.08
C ALA A 323 -9.10 9.21 8.74
N ARG A 324 -7.85 9.69 8.86
CA ARG A 324 -7.45 11.05 8.48
C ARG A 324 -7.10 11.21 6.99
N LYS A 325 -7.23 10.15 6.19
CA LYS A 325 -6.87 10.13 4.77
C LYS A 325 -5.42 10.58 4.51
N MET A 326 -4.49 10.10 5.34
CA MET A 326 -3.07 10.41 5.22
C MET A 326 -2.21 9.14 5.26
N TYR A 327 -1.05 9.18 4.62
CA TYR A 327 0.01 8.18 4.71
C TYR A 327 1.36 8.87 4.91
N TYR A 328 2.35 8.11 5.39
CA TYR A 328 3.75 8.51 5.35
C TYR A 328 4.52 7.62 4.40
N LEU A 329 5.35 8.24 3.56
CA LEU A 329 6.38 7.54 2.80
C LEU A 329 7.70 7.77 3.51
N LYS A 330 8.30 6.69 4.01
CA LYS A 330 9.56 6.71 4.73
C LYS A 330 10.68 6.21 3.85
N TYR A 331 11.82 6.89 3.89
CA TYR A 331 13.02 6.44 3.22
C TYR A 331 13.81 5.49 4.13
N LEU A 332 13.85 4.21 3.75
CA LEU A 332 14.39 3.14 4.59
C LEU A 332 15.85 2.84 4.31
N ALA A 333 16.26 2.86 3.04
CA ALA A 333 17.62 2.58 2.64
C ALA A 333 17.96 3.23 1.31
N ASP A 334 19.21 3.65 1.16
CA ASP A 334 19.79 4.15 -0.08
C ASP A 334 21.27 3.77 -0.17
N ARG A 335 21.80 3.75 -1.38
CA ARG A 335 23.22 3.62 -1.65
C ARG A 335 23.98 4.95 -1.61
N VAL A 336 23.32 6.12 -1.75
CA VAL A 336 24.03 7.37 -2.11
C VAL A 336 23.69 8.63 -1.28
N SER A 337 22.45 8.85 -0.83
CA SER A 337 21.94 10.19 -0.45
C SER A 337 21.90 10.49 1.05
N GLY A 338 22.14 9.52 1.93
CA GLY A 338 22.22 9.77 3.38
C GLY A 338 20.94 10.34 4.02
N MET A 339 19.79 10.34 3.32
CA MET A 339 18.48 10.76 3.84
C MET A 339 17.74 9.62 4.56
N GLU A 340 18.46 8.57 4.96
CA GLU A 340 17.88 7.41 5.62
C GLU A 340 17.10 7.84 6.87
N ASN A 341 16.04 7.10 7.17
CA ASN A 341 15.19 7.33 8.35
C ASN A 341 14.39 8.64 8.33
N THR A 342 14.27 9.30 7.17
CA THR A 342 13.35 10.42 6.97
C THR A 342 11.99 9.95 6.46
N ARG A 343 10.91 10.68 6.77
CA ARG A 343 9.57 10.42 6.22
C ARG A 343 8.87 11.69 5.77
N LYS A 344 8.00 11.58 4.78
CA LYS A 344 7.17 12.67 4.27
C LYS A 344 5.70 12.27 4.26
N LYS A 345 4.82 13.22 4.59
CA LYS A 345 3.38 13.01 4.64
C LYS A 345 2.73 13.20 3.27
N TYR A 346 1.75 12.35 2.99
CA TYR A 346 0.93 12.36 1.78
C TYR A 346 -0.55 12.28 2.14
N ASN A 347 -1.38 12.94 1.34
CA ASN A 347 -2.84 12.90 1.44
C ASN A 347 -3.40 11.89 0.46
N ILE A 348 -4.44 11.18 0.86
CA ILE A 348 -5.10 10.15 0.07
C ILE A 348 -6.50 10.61 -0.27
N ASP A 349 -6.84 10.51 -1.54
CA ASP A 349 -8.20 10.67 -2.01
C ASP A 349 -8.65 9.37 -2.67
N THR A 350 -9.32 8.53 -1.88
CA THR A 350 -9.87 7.25 -2.34
C THR A 350 -10.98 7.43 -3.37
N LYS A 351 -11.67 8.57 -3.37
CA LYS A 351 -12.73 8.86 -4.35
C LYS A 351 -12.17 8.98 -5.75
N TYR A 352 -11.01 9.60 -5.90
CA TYR A 352 -10.34 9.79 -7.20
C TYR A 352 -9.14 8.88 -7.39
N MET A 353 -8.92 7.88 -6.54
CA MET A 353 -7.75 7.00 -6.59
C MET A 353 -6.43 7.77 -6.66
N ARG A 354 -6.29 8.84 -5.85
CA ARG A 354 -5.16 9.76 -5.92
C ARG A 354 -4.42 9.86 -4.60
N ILE A 355 -3.09 9.96 -4.68
CA ILE A 355 -2.22 10.31 -3.57
C ILE A 355 -1.43 11.56 -3.95
N THR A 356 -1.40 12.55 -3.07
CA THR A 356 -0.71 13.82 -3.31
C THR A 356 0.19 14.16 -2.13
N GLU A 357 1.38 14.66 -2.41
CA GLU A 357 2.27 15.20 -1.38
C GLU A 357 1.58 16.31 -0.58
N ASP A 358 1.67 16.25 0.75
CA ASP A 358 1.29 17.37 1.60
C ASP A 358 2.41 18.41 1.58
N LYS A 359 2.27 19.42 0.71
CA LYS A 359 3.25 20.51 0.53
C LYS A 359 3.47 21.35 1.79
N ASN A 360 2.54 21.32 2.75
CA ASN A 360 2.67 22.06 4.01
C ASN A 360 3.34 21.23 5.11
N SER A 361 3.56 19.94 4.88
CA SER A 361 4.32 19.09 5.80
C SER A 361 5.80 19.16 5.50
N ASP A 362 6.63 19.20 6.53
CA ASP A 362 8.08 19.08 6.39
C ASP A 362 8.49 17.61 6.17
N ILE A 363 9.71 17.41 5.71
CA ILE A 363 10.35 16.09 5.78
C ILE A 363 10.78 15.88 7.24
N GLU A 364 10.27 14.83 7.88
CA GLU A 364 10.54 14.50 9.28
C GLU A 364 11.76 13.57 9.37
N ASP A 365 12.80 13.98 10.09
CA ASP A 365 13.94 13.14 10.46
C ASP A 365 13.66 12.45 11.80
N LEU A 366 13.48 11.13 11.77
CA LEU A 366 13.12 10.35 12.96
C LEU A 366 14.26 10.20 13.97
N ASP A 367 15.52 10.31 13.55
CA ASP A 367 16.66 10.29 14.47
C ASP A 367 16.70 11.58 15.31
N PHE A 368 16.33 12.71 14.72
CA PHE A 368 16.22 13.98 15.45
C PHE A 368 14.99 14.03 16.39
N VAL A 369 13.85 13.49 15.95
CA VAL A 369 12.61 13.45 16.75
C VAL A 369 12.77 12.59 18.01
N LEU A 370 13.44 11.45 17.91
CA LEU A 370 13.72 10.60 19.08
C LEU A 370 14.65 11.28 20.10
N ASN A 371 15.69 11.96 19.61
CA ASN A 371 16.67 12.65 20.47
C ASN A 371 16.08 13.88 21.18
N SER A 372 15.17 14.61 20.53
CA SER A 372 14.48 15.77 21.13
C SER A 372 13.43 15.36 22.16
N THR A 373 12.82 14.18 22.01
CA THR A 373 11.81 13.65 22.94
C THR A 373 12.43 13.10 24.24
N VAL A 374 13.67 12.59 24.19
CA VAL A 374 14.39 12.02 25.36
C VAL A 374 15.05 13.11 26.22
N GLY A 375 15.17 14.35 25.73
CA GLY A 375 15.91 15.46 26.36
C GLY A 375 15.27 16.14 27.59
N HIS A 376 14.07 15.75 28.03
CA HIS A 376 13.38 16.37 29.18
C HIS A 376 13.34 15.48 30.44
N GLY A 377 14.36 14.66 30.64
CA GLY A 377 14.61 13.91 31.89
C GLY A 377 15.60 14.64 32.82
N LYS A 378 15.10 15.21 33.91
CA LYS A 378 15.87 15.87 34.98
C LYS A 378 17.17 15.13 35.35
N THR A 379 18.31 15.81 35.31
CA THR A 379 19.45 15.49 36.18
C THR A 379 19.97 16.76 36.87
N ALA A 380 19.99 16.70 38.21
CA ALA A 380 20.45 17.73 39.12
C ALA A 380 21.99 17.76 39.19
N PRO A 381 22.62 18.86 39.64
CA PRO A 381 24.02 19.15 39.38
C PRO A 381 24.97 18.40 40.34
N ARG A 382 26.11 17.93 39.82
CA ARG A 382 27.28 17.59 40.62
C ARG A 382 28.46 18.47 40.21
N GLY A 383 29.04 19.14 41.20
CA GLY A 383 30.04 20.18 41.05
C GLY A 383 31.44 19.70 40.67
N SER A 384 32.12 20.58 39.94
CA SER A 384 33.52 21.00 39.99
C SER A 384 34.63 19.97 40.27
N SER A 385 35.55 19.81 39.31
CA SER A 385 36.87 20.48 39.36
C SER A 385 37.73 20.11 38.14
N GLY A 386 38.31 21.11 37.46
CA GLY A 386 39.50 20.93 36.61
C GLY A 386 39.37 21.43 35.16
N ALA A 387 39.64 22.72 34.94
CA ALA A 387 40.11 23.27 33.67
C ALA A 387 41.53 23.83 33.93
N PRO A 388 42.43 24.03 32.93
CA PRO A 388 42.16 24.98 31.85
C PRO A 388 42.72 24.67 30.43
N SER A 389 42.04 25.26 29.43
CA SER A 389 42.53 25.78 28.12
C SER A 389 43.14 24.77 27.12
N SER A 390 42.92 24.81 25.80
CA SER A 390 42.71 25.90 24.83
C SER A 390 42.32 25.30 23.46
N GLY A 391 41.68 26.07 22.57
CA GLY A 391 41.64 25.77 21.13
C GLY A 391 40.26 25.86 20.46
N ILE A 392 39.84 27.07 20.11
CA ILE A 392 38.72 27.35 19.19
C ILE A 392 39.22 27.17 17.75
N SER A 393 38.51 26.40 16.93
CA SER A 393 38.59 26.48 15.47
C SER A 393 37.18 26.54 14.90
N GLN A 394 36.66 27.76 14.77
CA GLN A 394 35.60 28.06 13.81
C GLN A 394 36.19 28.04 12.40
N LYS A 395 35.55 27.33 11.47
CA LYS A 395 35.63 27.64 10.04
C LYS A 395 34.23 27.70 9.45
N THR A 396 33.72 28.91 9.42
CA THR A 396 32.79 29.42 8.40
C THR A 396 33.44 29.31 7.02
N PHE A 397 32.67 28.96 5.99
CA PHE A 397 33.01 29.28 4.61
C PHE A 397 31.80 29.93 3.93
N SER A 398 32.01 31.18 3.54
CA SER A 398 31.16 32.00 2.69
C SER A 398 31.47 31.76 1.21
N GLU A 399 30.47 32.00 0.38
CA GLU A 399 30.48 31.98 -1.09
C GLU A 399 31.65 32.73 -1.74
N LYS A 400 32.06 32.21 -2.90
CA LYS A 400 32.62 33.00 -4.02
C LYS A 400 32.12 32.42 -5.33
N ASP A 401 31.25 33.18 -5.99
CA ASP A 401 30.97 33.09 -7.42
C ASP A 401 32.20 33.52 -8.23
N SER A 402 32.51 32.78 -9.30
CA SER A 402 32.69 33.37 -10.64
C SER A 402 32.83 32.30 -11.73
N SER A 403 31.91 32.38 -12.68
CA SER A 403 31.97 31.95 -14.10
C SER A 403 31.92 30.45 -14.45
N GLY A 404 30.73 30.02 -14.89
CA GLY A 404 30.51 28.80 -15.67
C GLY A 404 29.05 28.36 -15.64
N ASN A 405 28.22 28.88 -16.54
CA ASN A 405 26.83 28.47 -16.75
C ASN A 405 26.65 26.94 -16.72
N VAL A 406 25.77 26.41 -15.86
CA VAL A 406 24.80 25.35 -16.20
C VAL A 406 23.54 25.52 -15.34
N SER A 407 22.42 25.66 -16.03
CA SER A 407 21.04 25.58 -15.55
C SER A 407 20.69 24.18 -15.01
N GLY A 408 19.97 24.08 -13.89
CA GLY A 408 19.42 22.81 -13.43
C GLY A 408 18.49 22.96 -12.24
N MET A 409 17.20 23.13 -12.53
CA MET A 409 16.11 23.12 -11.54
C MET A 409 15.85 21.66 -11.16
N GLY A 410 16.33 21.24 -9.98
CA GLY A 410 16.09 19.90 -9.44
C GLY A 410 14.82 19.87 -8.60
N VAL A 411 13.76 19.32 -9.18
CA VAL A 411 12.61 18.79 -8.46
C VAL A 411 13.00 17.36 -8.08
N PHE A 412 12.97 17.03 -6.79
CA PHE A 412 13.01 15.64 -6.30
C PHE A 412 11.60 15.17 -6.01
#